data_AF-W1S4Y2-F1
#
_entry.id   AF-W1S4Y2-F1
#
_cell.length_a   1.000
_cell.length_b   1.000
_cell.length_c   1.000
_cell.angle_alpha   90.00
_cell.angle_beta   90.00
_cell.angle_gamma   90.00
#
_symmetry.space_group_name_H-M   'P 1'
#
loop_
_entity.id
_entity.type
_entity.pdbx_description
1 polymer ?
#
loop_
_entity_poly.entity_id
_entity_poly.type
_entity_poly.pdbx_seq_one_letter_code
_entity_poly.pdbx_strand_id
1 'polypeptide(L)'
;MIPLLLSAEAEADAPFVTRLRATGTSMHSADASLVESDALGATFAGKSGLFAIDGATADDLDGDVVLVRPQAGRVERLLRSGSPHNTLLVTERCDQLCVMCSQPPKKTHDDRFDLLEQACLLAEPDTLIGISGGEPTLYKDQLLGMVERVLTARPDLRFHILTNAQHFDADDISRLRASLYRQVSWGIPLYAAEPALHDEIVGKRGAFAQLEEGFAHLIMAGARVELRTVLVTPNHHALPDLARYVAARLQFVEAWSIMQLENIGFAKGRWSNLYVDHRADFRPIGMALTLATLHNVRAQLFNFPRCTVPADFRKYAIASISDWKRKFASACEACREQSQCSGFFEWHPDDHAETCVEPL
;
A
#
# COMPACT_ATOMS: atom_id res chain seq x y z
N MET A 1 0.68 -17.04 -7.93
CA MET A 1 0.32 -15.62 -7.71
C MET A 1 -1.18 -15.48 -7.86
N ILE A 2 -1.86 -14.77 -6.95
CA ILE A 2 -3.31 -14.55 -7.04
C ILE A 2 -3.57 -13.50 -8.13
N PRO A 3 -4.32 -13.81 -9.20
CA PRO A 3 -4.55 -12.87 -10.30
C PRO A 3 -5.50 -11.75 -9.85
N LEU A 4 -5.08 -10.49 -10.00
CA LEU A 4 -5.90 -9.30 -9.74
C LEU A 4 -6.58 -8.73 -11.00
N LEU A 5 -6.05 -9.10 -12.17
CA LEU A 5 -6.63 -8.79 -13.47
C LEU A 5 -6.97 -10.11 -14.15
N LEU A 6 -8.22 -10.25 -14.58
CA LEU A 6 -8.75 -11.44 -15.23
C LEU A 6 -9.38 -11.06 -16.57
N SER A 7 -9.39 -11.99 -17.52
CA SER A 7 -10.14 -11.83 -18.78
C SER A 7 -11.63 -11.85 -18.45
N ALA A 8 -12.41 -11.02 -19.14
CA ALA A 8 -13.85 -11.00 -18.95
C ALA A 8 -14.58 -10.52 -20.20
N GLU A 9 -15.77 -11.08 -20.43
CA GLU A 9 -16.73 -10.61 -21.42
C GLU A 9 -17.99 -10.12 -20.70
N ALA A 10 -18.56 -8.99 -21.12
CA ALA A 10 -19.73 -8.40 -20.46
C ALA A 10 -20.66 -7.75 -21.46
N GLU A 11 -21.98 -7.86 -21.24
CA GLU A 11 -23.01 -7.23 -22.07
C GLU A 11 -23.06 -5.70 -21.90
N ALA A 12 -22.57 -5.18 -20.78
CA ALA A 12 -22.64 -3.77 -20.46
C ALA A 12 -21.78 -2.90 -21.39
N ASP A 13 -22.28 -1.71 -21.74
CA ASP A 13 -21.55 -0.73 -22.54
C ASP A 13 -20.66 0.22 -21.71
N ALA A 14 -20.64 0.11 -20.38
CA ALA A 14 -19.87 1.02 -19.54
C ALA A 14 -19.20 0.27 -18.38
N PRO A 15 -18.05 0.75 -17.87
CA PRO A 15 -17.44 0.18 -16.67
C PRO A 15 -18.39 0.25 -15.47
N PHE A 16 -18.42 -0.82 -14.67
CA PHE A 16 -19.25 -0.90 -13.48
C PHE A 16 -18.57 -1.70 -12.37
N VAL A 17 -19.00 -1.45 -11.14
CA VAL A 17 -18.54 -2.20 -9.96
C VAL A 17 -19.66 -3.09 -9.44
N THR A 18 -19.30 -4.31 -9.05
CA THR A 18 -20.23 -5.27 -8.47
C THR A 18 -19.51 -6.17 -7.48
N ARG A 19 -20.25 -6.74 -6.54
CA ARG A 19 -19.76 -7.79 -5.65
C ARG A 19 -20.22 -9.16 -6.14
N LEU A 20 -19.29 -10.10 -6.30
CA LEU A 20 -19.57 -11.42 -6.81
C LEU A 20 -20.11 -12.33 -5.69
N ARG A 21 -21.11 -13.15 -6.01
CA ARG A 21 -21.73 -14.12 -5.11
C ARG A 21 -21.81 -15.49 -5.78
N ALA A 22 -20.96 -16.41 -5.34
CA ALA A 22 -20.96 -17.81 -5.79
C ALA A 22 -22.07 -18.63 -5.14
N THR A 23 -22.45 -18.28 -3.90
CA THR A 23 -23.48 -18.99 -3.14
C THR A 23 -24.60 -18.05 -2.68
N GLY A 24 -25.85 -18.52 -2.82
CA GLY A 24 -27.03 -17.86 -2.25
C GLY A 24 -27.71 -16.82 -3.14
N THR A 25 -28.82 -16.28 -2.63
CA THR A 25 -29.59 -15.21 -3.27
C THR A 25 -28.99 -13.86 -2.90
N SER A 26 -28.68 -13.04 -3.90
CA SER A 26 -28.18 -11.66 -3.72
C SER A 26 -29.05 -10.88 -2.73
N MET A 27 -28.41 -10.33 -1.70
CA MET A 27 -29.05 -9.51 -0.65
C MET A 27 -28.94 -8.00 -0.93
N HIS A 28 -28.04 -7.61 -1.83
CA HIS A 28 -27.77 -6.21 -2.16
C HIS A 28 -27.93 -5.97 -3.66
N SER A 29 -28.53 -4.85 -4.06
CA SER A 29 -28.87 -4.57 -5.46
C SER A 29 -27.66 -4.45 -6.41
N ALA A 30 -26.46 -4.34 -5.86
CA ALA A 30 -25.20 -4.29 -6.58
C ALA A 30 -24.35 -5.57 -6.43
N ASP A 31 -24.95 -6.65 -5.94
CA ASP A 31 -24.34 -7.99 -6.00
C ASP A 31 -24.71 -8.65 -7.35
N ALA A 32 -23.76 -9.38 -7.93
CA ALA A 32 -23.97 -10.24 -9.08
C ALA A 32 -23.94 -11.71 -8.65
N SER A 33 -24.98 -12.47 -9.00
CA SER A 33 -25.14 -13.86 -8.60
C SER A 33 -24.61 -14.80 -9.67
N LEU A 34 -23.98 -15.88 -9.24
CA LEU A 34 -23.50 -16.94 -10.13
C LEU A 34 -24.66 -17.55 -10.94
N VAL A 35 -24.45 -17.70 -12.25
CA VAL A 35 -25.38 -18.33 -13.19
C VAL A 35 -24.86 -19.71 -13.57
N GLU A 36 -23.60 -19.79 -13.96
CA GLU A 36 -22.92 -21.02 -14.39
C GLU A 36 -21.42 -20.88 -14.09
N SER A 37 -20.75 -22.01 -13.84
CA SER A 37 -19.30 -22.07 -13.66
C SER A 37 -18.75 -23.40 -14.14
N ASP A 38 -17.49 -23.38 -14.57
CA ASP A 38 -16.71 -24.57 -14.82
C ASP A 38 -15.33 -24.47 -14.13
N ALA A 39 -14.38 -25.32 -14.52
CA ALA A 39 -13.03 -25.32 -13.95
C ALA A 39 -12.15 -24.14 -14.41
N LEU A 40 -12.58 -23.38 -15.42
CA LEU A 40 -11.81 -22.34 -16.08
C LEU A 40 -12.40 -20.94 -15.88
N GLY A 41 -13.68 -20.82 -15.54
CA GLY A 41 -14.33 -19.54 -15.34
C GLY A 41 -15.71 -19.61 -14.69
N ALA A 42 -16.32 -18.44 -14.55
CA ALA A 42 -17.64 -18.26 -13.95
C ALA A 42 -18.42 -17.13 -14.63
N THR A 43 -19.72 -17.38 -14.86
CA THR A 43 -20.68 -16.42 -15.41
C THR A 43 -21.58 -15.90 -14.31
N PHE A 44 -21.74 -14.59 -14.24
CA PHE A 44 -22.53 -13.90 -13.23
C PHE A 44 -23.59 -13.02 -13.90
N ALA A 45 -24.73 -12.87 -13.22
CA ALA A 45 -25.80 -11.95 -13.59
C ALA A 45 -25.97 -10.89 -12.48
N GLY A 46 -25.98 -9.61 -12.87
CA GLY A 46 -26.23 -8.50 -11.96
C GLY A 46 -27.03 -7.39 -12.62
N LYS A 47 -27.09 -6.23 -11.94
CA LYS A 47 -27.82 -5.04 -12.43
C LYS A 47 -27.35 -4.57 -13.82
N SER A 48 -26.09 -4.81 -14.16
CA SER A 48 -25.48 -4.39 -15.43
C SER A 48 -25.55 -5.47 -16.53
N GLY A 49 -26.33 -6.54 -16.34
CA GLY A 49 -26.45 -7.63 -17.31
C GLY A 49 -25.56 -8.84 -16.98
N LEU A 50 -25.35 -9.69 -17.98
CA LEU A 50 -24.48 -10.87 -17.88
C LEU A 50 -23.02 -10.51 -18.14
N PHE A 51 -22.13 -11.19 -17.43
CA PHE A 51 -20.71 -11.17 -17.69
C PHE A 51 -20.03 -12.47 -17.26
N ALA A 52 -19.02 -12.88 -18.02
CA ALA A 52 -18.20 -14.05 -17.76
C ALA A 52 -16.79 -13.62 -17.37
N ILE A 53 -16.18 -14.31 -16.40
CA ILE A 53 -14.80 -14.11 -15.95
C ILE A 53 -14.04 -15.42 -16.15
N ASP A 54 -12.90 -15.35 -16.83
CA ASP A 54 -12.01 -16.49 -17.04
C ASP A 54 -10.76 -16.40 -16.16
N GLY A 55 -10.19 -17.56 -15.83
CA GLY A 55 -8.91 -17.69 -15.13
C GLY A 55 -9.01 -17.72 -13.60
N ALA A 56 -10.22 -17.86 -13.06
CA ALA A 56 -10.50 -18.09 -11.64
C ALA A 56 -11.81 -18.87 -11.48
N THR A 57 -11.90 -19.71 -10.45
CA THR A 57 -13.14 -20.44 -10.15
C THR A 57 -14.17 -19.53 -9.48
N ALA A 58 -15.45 -19.94 -9.48
CA ALA A 58 -16.49 -19.20 -8.76
C ALA A 58 -16.16 -19.05 -7.26
N ASP A 59 -15.61 -20.09 -6.63
CA ASP A 59 -15.23 -20.08 -5.22
C ASP A 59 -14.07 -19.11 -4.94
N ASP A 60 -13.09 -19.01 -5.85
CA ASP A 60 -11.97 -18.05 -5.73
C ASP A 60 -12.40 -16.58 -5.81
N LEU A 61 -13.59 -16.34 -6.37
CA LEU A 61 -14.17 -15.03 -6.65
C LEU A 61 -15.29 -14.67 -5.66
N ASP A 62 -15.74 -15.59 -4.81
CA ASP A 62 -16.90 -15.34 -3.95
C ASP A 62 -16.64 -14.20 -2.94
N GLY A 63 -17.55 -13.23 -2.92
CA GLY A 63 -17.48 -12.04 -2.08
C GLY A 63 -16.55 -10.93 -2.62
N ASP A 64 -15.79 -11.18 -3.68
CA ASP A 64 -14.92 -10.15 -4.25
C ASP A 64 -15.72 -9.00 -4.83
N VAL A 65 -15.20 -7.78 -4.63
CA VAL A 65 -15.68 -6.58 -5.31
C VAL A 65 -14.79 -6.32 -6.52
N VAL A 66 -15.40 -6.36 -7.70
CA VAL A 66 -14.71 -6.25 -8.99
C VAL A 66 -15.14 -5.01 -9.77
N LEU A 67 -14.20 -4.43 -10.51
CA LEU A 67 -14.45 -3.46 -11.57
C LEU A 67 -14.42 -4.17 -12.92
N VAL A 68 -15.58 -4.29 -13.55
CA VAL A 68 -15.71 -4.83 -14.90
C VAL A 68 -15.44 -3.72 -15.90
N ARG A 69 -14.58 -3.98 -16.89
CA ARG A 69 -14.26 -3.05 -17.99
C ARG A 69 -14.60 -3.73 -19.32
N PRO A 70 -15.85 -3.62 -19.79
CA PRO A 70 -16.34 -4.34 -20.96
C PRO A 70 -15.49 -4.11 -22.22
N GLN A 71 -15.18 -2.84 -22.54
CA GLN A 71 -14.38 -2.51 -23.74
C GLN A 71 -12.95 -3.03 -23.69
N ALA A 72 -12.41 -3.23 -22.48
CA ALA A 72 -11.07 -3.74 -22.29
C ALA A 72 -11.03 -5.28 -22.16
N GLY A 73 -12.19 -5.94 -22.20
CA GLY A 73 -12.30 -7.40 -22.08
C GLY A 73 -11.72 -7.93 -20.77
N ARG A 74 -11.87 -7.21 -19.66
CA ARG A 74 -11.22 -7.56 -18.39
C ARG A 74 -11.97 -7.13 -17.14
N VAL A 75 -11.71 -7.86 -16.06
CA VAL A 75 -12.09 -7.51 -14.68
C VAL A 75 -10.85 -7.14 -13.87
N GLU A 76 -11.00 -6.16 -12.98
CA GLU A 76 -10.04 -5.85 -11.92
C GLU A 76 -10.66 -6.22 -10.56
N ARG A 77 -10.02 -7.11 -9.80
CA ARG A 77 -10.41 -7.44 -8.43
C ARG A 77 -9.96 -6.31 -7.51
N LEU A 78 -10.87 -5.40 -7.17
CA LEU A 78 -10.58 -4.20 -6.39
C LEU A 78 -10.44 -4.52 -4.90
N LEU A 79 -11.42 -5.23 -4.33
CA LEU A 79 -11.41 -5.67 -2.94
C LEU A 79 -11.64 -7.18 -2.91
N ARG A 80 -10.62 -7.92 -2.46
CA ARG A 80 -10.71 -9.36 -2.29
C ARG A 80 -11.36 -9.71 -0.97
N SER A 81 -12.31 -10.63 -1.02
CA SER A 81 -12.95 -11.26 0.12
C SER A 81 -11.91 -11.96 1.00
N GLY A 82 -12.01 -11.79 2.33
CA GLY A 82 -11.11 -12.41 3.30
C GLY A 82 -9.64 -11.96 3.23
N SER A 83 -9.29 -11.00 2.36
CA SER A 83 -7.93 -10.47 2.27
C SER A 83 -7.73 -9.30 3.25
N PRO A 84 -6.68 -9.33 4.10
CA PRO A 84 -6.29 -8.17 4.90
C PRO A 84 -5.57 -7.09 4.08
N HIS A 85 -5.38 -7.31 2.77
CA HIS A 85 -4.56 -6.47 1.90
C HIS A 85 -5.34 -5.99 0.67
N ASN A 86 -6.23 -5.04 0.89
CA ASN A 86 -6.99 -4.39 -0.19
C ASN A 86 -6.49 -2.95 -0.38
N THR A 87 -6.01 -2.60 -1.57
CA THR A 87 -5.49 -1.27 -1.87
C THR A 87 -5.96 -0.81 -3.24
N LEU A 88 -6.60 0.36 -3.28
CA LEU A 88 -7.15 0.98 -4.47
C LEU A 88 -6.15 1.97 -5.08
N LEU A 89 -5.94 1.85 -6.38
CA LEU A 89 -5.08 2.76 -7.14
C LEU A 89 -5.91 3.91 -7.72
N VAL A 90 -5.79 5.11 -7.16
CA VAL A 90 -6.62 6.27 -7.56
C VAL A 90 -6.00 7.11 -8.67
N THR A 91 -4.67 7.09 -8.82
CA THR A 91 -3.98 7.83 -9.88
C THR A 91 -2.59 7.27 -10.13
N GLU A 92 -2.09 7.43 -11.35
CA GLU A 92 -0.70 7.12 -11.72
C GLU A 92 0.14 8.39 -11.92
N ARG A 93 -0.45 9.58 -11.79
CA ARG A 93 0.30 10.84 -11.80
C ARG A 93 0.96 11.05 -10.46
N CYS A 94 2.22 11.48 -10.47
CA CYS A 94 2.98 11.90 -9.29
C CYS A 94 3.74 13.17 -9.64
N ASP A 95 3.96 14.03 -8.65
CA ASP A 95 4.80 15.22 -8.75
C ASP A 95 6.20 15.02 -8.16
N GLN A 96 6.58 13.77 -7.85
CA GLN A 96 7.92 13.33 -7.47
C GLN A 96 8.43 12.24 -8.43
N LEU A 97 9.76 12.07 -8.46
CA LEU A 97 10.47 11.10 -9.30
C LEU A 97 11.44 10.27 -8.46
N CYS A 98 10.91 9.66 -7.38
CA CYS A 98 11.71 8.95 -6.40
C CYS A 98 12.61 7.89 -7.06
N VAL A 99 13.88 7.83 -6.63
CA VAL A 99 14.89 7.01 -7.29
C VAL A 99 14.55 5.51 -7.28
N MET A 100 13.78 5.09 -6.28
CA MET A 100 13.30 3.74 -6.00
C MET A 100 11.83 3.50 -6.36
N CYS A 101 11.17 4.42 -7.07
CA CYS A 101 9.73 4.36 -7.29
C CYS A 101 9.28 3.02 -7.90
N SER A 102 8.43 2.29 -7.16
CA SER A 102 7.87 1.00 -7.59
C SER A 102 6.79 1.16 -8.66
N GLN A 103 6.17 2.34 -8.72
CA GLN A 103 5.18 2.72 -9.71
C GLN A 103 5.55 4.05 -10.40
N PRO A 104 6.49 4.01 -11.37
CA PRO A 104 6.91 5.18 -12.12
C PRO A 104 5.71 5.99 -12.66
N PRO A 105 5.70 7.32 -12.50
CA PRO A 105 4.53 8.13 -12.81
C PRO A 105 4.20 8.12 -14.30
N LYS A 106 2.90 8.08 -14.60
CA LYS A 106 2.37 8.25 -15.95
C LYS A 106 1.77 9.64 -16.13
N LYS A 107 1.76 10.13 -17.37
CA LYS A 107 1.15 11.42 -17.72
C LYS A 107 -0.38 11.37 -17.74
N THR A 108 -0.95 10.18 -17.92
CA THR A 108 -2.40 9.97 -17.98
C THR A 108 -2.99 9.76 -16.60
N HIS A 109 -4.18 10.30 -16.38
CA HIS A 109 -5.01 10.00 -15.22
C HIS A 109 -6.35 9.50 -15.74
N ASP A 110 -6.77 8.35 -15.24
CA ASP A 110 -8.09 7.77 -15.46
C ASP A 110 -8.89 8.02 -14.17
N ASP A 111 -9.86 8.93 -14.25
CA ASP A 111 -10.67 9.29 -13.09
C ASP A 111 -11.70 8.18 -12.83
N ARG A 112 -11.53 7.50 -11.70
CA ARG A 112 -12.37 6.37 -11.28
C ARG A 112 -12.95 6.56 -9.88
N PHE A 113 -12.92 7.77 -9.31
CA PHE A 113 -13.31 7.98 -7.91
C PHE A 113 -14.74 7.49 -7.62
N ASP A 114 -15.70 7.71 -8.54
CA ASP A 114 -17.08 7.23 -8.38
C ASP A 114 -17.19 5.70 -8.38
N LEU A 115 -16.37 5.01 -9.17
CA LEU A 115 -16.32 3.54 -9.20
C LEU A 115 -15.65 3.00 -7.94
N LEU A 116 -14.57 3.64 -7.49
CA LEU A 116 -13.86 3.25 -6.27
C LEU A 116 -14.70 3.51 -5.01
N GLU A 117 -15.52 4.56 -5.00
CA GLU A 117 -16.53 4.80 -3.96
C GLU A 117 -17.52 3.64 -3.87
N GLN A 118 -18.10 3.24 -5.00
CA GLN A 118 -19.01 2.10 -5.06
C GLN A 118 -18.34 0.82 -4.57
N ALA A 119 -17.07 0.62 -4.91
CA ALA A 119 -16.31 -0.53 -4.43
C ALA A 119 -16.18 -0.52 -2.90
N CYS A 120 -15.83 0.62 -2.31
CA CYS A 120 -15.72 0.76 -0.87
C CYS A 120 -17.05 0.51 -0.15
N LEU A 121 -18.17 0.98 -0.71
CA LEU A 121 -19.51 0.76 -0.15
C LEU A 121 -19.89 -0.73 -0.10
N LEU A 122 -19.35 -1.54 -1.02
CA LEU A 122 -19.56 -2.99 -1.10
C LEU A 122 -18.58 -3.82 -0.26
N ALA A 123 -17.57 -3.19 0.33
CA ALA A 123 -16.54 -3.84 1.14
C ALA A 123 -17.12 -4.64 2.31
N GLU A 124 -16.43 -5.69 2.72
CA GLU A 124 -16.75 -6.45 3.94
C GLU A 124 -16.74 -5.54 5.18
N PRO A 125 -17.52 -5.86 6.23
CA PRO A 125 -17.51 -5.11 7.48
C PRO A 125 -16.10 -4.97 8.07
N ASP A 126 -15.84 -3.83 8.73
CA ASP A 126 -14.60 -3.56 9.48
C ASP A 126 -13.30 -3.59 8.64
N THR A 127 -13.41 -3.52 7.32
CA THR A 127 -12.27 -3.58 6.39
C THR A 127 -11.40 -2.31 6.49
N LEU A 128 -10.07 -2.51 6.45
CA LEU A 128 -9.10 -1.45 6.20
C LEU A 128 -8.80 -1.38 4.69
N ILE A 129 -9.13 -0.26 4.07
CA ILE A 129 -8.90 -0.04 2.64
C ILE A 129 -7.68 0.87 2.45
N GLY A 130 -6.68 0.36 1.75
CA GLY A 130 -5.53 1.15 1.31
C GLY A 130 -5.91 2.06 0.14
N ILE A 131 -5.41 3.29 0.12
CA ILE A 131 -5.43 4.16 -1.05
C ILE A 131 -3.97 4.42 -1.43
N SER A 132 -3.64 4.14 -2.68
CA SER A 132 -2.31 4.35 -3.25
C SER A 132 -2.40 4.98 -4.64
N GLY A 133 -1.26 5.35 -5.19
CA GLY A 133 -1.14 6.02 -6.46
C GLY A 133 0.27 6.52 -6.71
N GLY A 134 0.40 7.36 -7.75
CA GLY A 134 1.54 8.26 -7.87
C GLY A 134 1.54 9.27 -6.72
N GLU A 135 0.64 10.26 -6.77
CA GLU A 135 0.33 11.15 -5.64
C GLU A 135 -1.19 11.39 -5.57
N PRO A 136 -1.91 10.69 -4.66
CA PRO A 136 -3.35 10.84 -4.50
C PRO A 136 -3.83 12.27 -4.21
N THR A 137 -3.07 13.08 -3.45
CA THR A 137 -3.50 14.44 -3.10
C THR A 137 -3.36 15.46 -4.25
N LEU A 138 -2.87 15.05 -5.42
CA LEU A 138 -3.07 15.85 -6.65
C LEU A 138 -4.55 15.99 -7.03
N TYR A 139 -5.39 15.07 -6.53
CA TYR A 139 -6.84 15.03 -6.70
C TYR A 139 -7.54 15.13 -5.33
N LYS A 140 -7.02 16.03 -4.47
CA LYS A 140 -7.38 16.16 -3.05
C LYS A 140 -8.90 16.23 -2.83
N ASP A 141 -9.62 17.04 -3.60
CA ASP A 141 -11.06 17.20 -3.40
C ASP A 141 -11.87 15.95 -3.75
N GLN A 142 -11.53 15.28 -4.86
CA GLN A 142 -12.15 14.01 -5.23
C GLN A 142 -11.85 12.93 -4.20
N LEU A 143 -10.58 12.84 -3.76
CA LEU A 143 -10.13 11.87 -2.76
C LEU A 143 -10.85 12.07 -1.42
N LEU A 144 -10.79 13.29 -0.86
CA LEU A 144 -11.39 13.60 0.42
C LEU A 144 -12.92 13.48 0.34
N GLY A 145 -13.53 13.92 -0.76
CA GLY A 145 -14.98 13.79 -0.98
C GLY A 145 -15.44 12.33 -1.03
N MET A 146 -14.69 11.45 -1.71
CA MET A 146 -14.95 10.01 -1.71
C MET A 146 -14.86 9.43 -0.29
N VAL A 147 -13.77 9.73 0.43
CA VAL A 147 -13.56 9.25 1.80
C VAL A 147 -14.69 9.70 2.73
N GLU A 148 -15.11 10.96 2.65
CA GLU A 148 -16.21 11.51 3.44
C GLU A 148 -17.54 10.82 3.15
N ARG A 149 -17.89 10.62 1.88
CA ARG A 149 -19.12 9.91 1.48
C ARG A 149 -19.11 8.46 1.93
N VAL A 150 -18.00 7.75 1.75
CA VAL A 150 -17.84 6.36 2.20
C VAL A 150 -17.97 6.28 3.72
N LEU A 151 -17.19 7.05 4.49
CA LEU A 151 -17.20 6.94 5.95
C LEU A 151 -18.50 7.44 6.60
N THR A 152 -19.25 8.31 5.91
CA THR A 152 -20.60 8.70 6.33
C THR A 152 -21.57 7.51 6.19
N ALA A 153 -21.49 6.75 5.10
CA ALA A 153 -22.35 5.58 4.86
C ALA A 153 -21.87 4.31 5.60
N ARG A 154 -20.56 4.20 5.82
CA ARG A 154 -19.86 3.02 6.33
C ARG A 154 -18.84 3.44 7.41
N PRO A 155 -19.32 3.84 8.61
CA PRO A 155 -18.45 4.26 9.70
C PRO A 155 -17.60 3.12 10.28
N ASP A 156 -17.90 1.85 9.94
CA ASP A 156 -17.12 0.67 10.31
C ASP A 156 -15.79 0.55 9.52
N LEU A 157 -15.74 1.14 8.32
CA LEU A 157 -14.56 1.09 7.46
C LEU A 157 -13.45 2.03 7.94
N ARG A 158 -12.22 1.70 7.53
CA ARG A 158 -11.03 2.51 7.78
C ARG A 158 -10.24 2.70 6.50
N PHE A 159 -9.51 3.81 6.41
CA PHE A 159 -8.61 4.10 5.29
C PHE A 159 -7.16 4.23 5.72
N HIS A 160 -6.26 3.66 4.92
CA HIS A 160 -4.83 3.95 4.98
C HIS A 160 -4.39 4.57 3.65
N ILE A 161 -4.11 5.88 3.65
CA ILE A 161 -3.87 6.66 2.44
C ILE A 161 -2.39 6.99 2.32
N LEU A 162 -1.76 6.53 1.24
CA LEU A 162 -0.37 6.88 0.92
C LEU A 162 -0.32 8.22 0.19
N THR A 163 0.52 9.14 0.67
CA THR A 163 0.72 10.47 0.06
C THR A 163 2.09 11.01 0.43
N ASN A 164 2.69 11.82 -0.43
CA ASN A 164 3.88 12.61 -0.15
C ASN A 164 3.59 13.86 0.70
N ALA A 165 2.33 14.10 1.05
CA ALA A 165 1.85 15.15 1.93
C ALA A 165 2.19 16.59 1.51
N GLN A 166 2.60 16.81 0.26
CA GLN A 166 2.99 18.14 -0.21
C GLN A 166 1.80 19.07 -0.51
N HIS A 167 0.59 18.52 -0.66
CA HIS A 167 -0.59 19.28 -1.10
C HIS A 167 -1.55 19.60 0.06
N PHE A 168 -1.11 19.43 1.31
CA PHE A 168 -1.87 19.91 2.47
C PHE A 168 -1.58 21.39 2.74
N ASP A 169 -2.65 22.15 2.96
CA ASP A 169 -2.63 23.57 3.24
C ASP A 169 -3.48 23.92 4.47
N ALA A 170 -3.54 25.20 4.83
CA ALA A 170 -4.25 25.67 6.01
C ALA A 170 -5.77 25.45 5.92
N ASP A 171 -6.34 25.45 4.72
CA ASP A 171 -7.79 25.30 4.51
C ASP A 171 -8.24 23.86 4.80
N ASP A 172 -7.34 22.88 4.62
CA ASP A 172 -7.59 21.47 4.94
C ASP A 172 -7.75 21.21 6.43
N ILE A 173 -7.16 22.03 7.31
CA ILE A 173 -7.11 21.76 8.76
C ILE A 173 -8.53 21.58 9.32
N SER A 174 -9.45 22.46 8.94
CA SER A 174 -10.82 22.44 9.46
C SER A 174 -11.58 21.19 8.98
N ARG A 175 -11.38 20.80 7.72
CA ARG A 175 -11.98 19.62 7.09
C ARG A 175 -11.45 18.33 7.76
N LEU A 176 -10.13 18.21 7.90
CA LEU A 176 -9.46 17.03 8.45
C LEU A 176 -9.68 16.84 9.96
N ARG A 177 -10.15 17.88 10.68
CA ARG A 177 -10.57 17.76 12.10
C ARG A 177 -11.90 17.04 12.29
N ALA A 178 -12.68 16.83 11.23
CA ALA A 178 -13.96 16.15 11.34
C ALA A 178 -13.78 14.74 11.93
N SER A 179 -14.73 14.29 12.76
CA SER A 179 -14.59 13.05 13.53
C SER A 179 -14.40 11.79 12.68
N LEU A 180 -14.92 11.78 11.45
CA LEU A 180 -14.75 10.68 10.51
C LEU A 180 -13.27 10.42 10.17
N TYR A 181 -12.41 11.46 10.17
CA TYR A 181 -10.99 11.30 9.85
C TYR A 181 -10.20 10.57 10.94
N ARG A 182 -10.80 10.25 12.10
CA ARG A 182 -10.21 9.31 13.07
C ARG A 182 -10.06 7.89 12.50
N GLN A 183 -10.88 7.55 11.50
CA GLN A 183 -10.80 6.29 10.75
C GLN A 183 -9.75 6.32 9.61
N VAL A 184 -9.06 7.45 9.41
CA VAL A 184 -8.09 7.64 8.34
C VAL A 184 -6.69 7.76 8.93
N SER A 185 -5.76 6.96 8.40
CA SER A 185 -4.32 7.07 8.65
C SER A 185 -3.59 7.43 7.36
N TRP A 186 -2.61 8.33 7.47
CA TRP A 186 -1.81 8.83 6.34
C TRP A 186 -0.42 8.24 6.37
N GLY A 187 -0.08 7.44 5.36
CA GLY A 187 1.25 6.87 5.16
C GLY A 187 2.14 7.85 4.39
N ILE A 188 3.07 8.50 5.09
CA ILE A 188 3.85 9.63 4.55
C ILE A 188 5.35 9.29 4.49
N PRO A 189 6.01 9.41 3.34
CA PRO A 189 7.42 9.11 3.21
C PRO A 189 8.32 10.24 3.73
N LEU A 190 9.36 9.88 4.47
CA LEU A 190 10.48 10.78 4.80
C LEU A 190 11.79 10.00 4.70
N TYR A 191 12.71 10.46 3.85
CA TYR A 191 13.90 9.67 3.49
C TYR A 191 15.20 10.11 4.14
N ALA A 192 15.30 11.34 4.63
CA ALA A 192 16.46 11.87 5.36
C ALA A 192 16.05 13.08 6.20
N ALA A 193 16.80 13.38 7.26
CA ALA A 193 16.67 14.64 8.00
C ALA A 193 17.33 15.83 7.28
N GLU A 194 18.32 15.54 6.43
CA GLU A 194 19.00 16.55 5.61
C GLU A 194 18.15 16.86 4.36
N PRO A 195 17.69 18.11 4.17
CA PRO A 195 16.82 18.47 3.06
C PRO A 195 17.35 18.09 1.68
N ALA A 196 18.65 18.34 1.43
CA ALA A 196 19.26 18.05 0.13
C ALA A 196 19.22 16.55 -0.21
N LEU A 197 19.48 15.69 0.78
CA LEU A 197 19.44 14.24 0.60
C LEU A 197 18.01 13.73 0.38
N HIS A 198 17.03 14.27 1.11
CA HIS A 198 15.62 13.93 0.87
C HIS A 198 15.21 14.30 -0.56
N ASP A 199 15.47 15.54 -0.96
CA ASP A 199 15.11 16.09 -2.27
C ASP A 199 15.75 15.32 -3.43
N GLU A 200 17.01 14.88 -3.25
CA GLU A 200 17.71 14.01 -4.20
C GLU A 200 16.99 12.67 -4.36
N ILE A 201 16.65 12.02 -3.24
CA ILE A 201 15.99 10.71 -3.24
C ILE A 201 14.62 10.79 -3.92
N VAL A 202 13.85 11.86 -3.70
CA VAL A 202 12.52 12.03 -4.32
C VAL A 202 12.56 12.70 -5.70
N GLY A 203 13.74 13.13 -6.15
CA GLY A 203 13.91 13.78 -7.45
C GLY A 203 13.16 15.11 -7.58
N LYS A 204 12.97 15.86 -6.49
CA LYS A 204 12.24 17.14 -6.46
C LYS A 204 12.89 18.09 -5.46
N ARG A 205 13.50 19.17 -5.95
CA ARG A 205 14.03 20.26 -5.12
C ARG A 205 12.90 20.98 -4.37
N GLY A 206 13.10 21.24 -3.10
CA GLY A 206 12.14 21.85 -2.19
C GLY A 206 11.10 20.88 -1.62
N ALA A 207 11.18 19.58 -1.92
CA ALA A 207 10.21 18.60 -1.45
C ALA A 207 10.22 18.45 0.07
N PHE A 208 11.40 18.46 0.70
CA PHE A 208 11.52 18.39 2.15
C PHE A 208 10.85 19.59 2.83
N ALA A 209 11.11 20.80 2.34
CA ALA A 209 10.50 22.01 2.91
C ALA A 209 8.97 22.00 2.76
N GLN A 210 8.46 21.58 1.59
CA GLN A 210 7.02 21.44 1.38
C GLN A 210 6.40 20.33 2.25
N LEU A 211 7.13 19.24 2.50
CA LEU A 211 6.72 18.18 3.40
C LEU A 211 6.67 18.64 4.86
N GLU A 212 7.61 19.48 5.31
CA GLU A 212 7.55 20.09 6.66
C GLU A 212 6.28 20.92 6.85
N GLU A 213 5.92 21.74 5.86
CA GLU A 213 4.65 22.49 5.87
C GLU A 213 3.44 21.53 5.89
N GLY A 214 3.46 20.48 5.06
CA GLY A 214 2.42 19.45 5.06
C GLY A 214 2.25 18.78 6.43
N PHE A 215 3.36 18.44 7.09
CA PHE A 215 3.32 17.93 8.47
C PHE A 215 2.74 18.94 9.44
N ALA A 216 3.07 20.23 9.34
CA ALA A 216 2.50 21.25 10.21
C ALA A 216 0.97 21.31 10.10
N HIS A 217 0.42 21.28 8.87
CA HIS A 217 -1.03 21.23 8.67
C HIS A 217 -1.67 19.96 9.25
N LEU A 218 -1.06 18.79 9.02
CA LEU A 218 -1.56 17.51 9.54
C LEU A 218 -1.51 17.43 11.08
N ILE A 219 -0.46 17.98 11.70
CA ILE A 219 -0.36 18.11 13.16
C ILE A 219 -1.51 18.99 13.68
N MET A 220 -1.72 20.15 13.07
CA MET A 220 -2.79 21.08 13.47
C MET A 220 -4.19 20.49 13.27
N ALA A 221 -4.35 19.60 12.30
CA ALA A 221 -5.57 18.84 12.06
C ALA A 221 -5.80 17.70 13.07
N GLY A 222 -4.76 17.27 13.79
CA GLY A 222 -4.81 16.06 14.62
C GLY A 222 -4.87 14.78 13.78
N ALA A 223 -4.29 14.80 12.58
CA ALA A 223 -4.29 13.67 11.66
C ALA A 223 -3.42 12.52 12.17
N ARG A 224 -3.84 11.30 11.88
CA ARG A 224 -3.10 10.08 12.25
C ARG A 224 -2.07 9.78 11.16
N VAL A 225 -0.79 9.78 11.50
CA VAL A 225 0.29 9.61 10.52
C VAL A 225 1.12 8.37 10.81
N GLU A 226 1.30 7.54 9.78
CA GLU A 226 2.37 6.53 9.71
C GLU A 226 3.52 7.12 8.90
N LEU A 227 4.70 7.24 9.52
CA LEU A 227 5.90 7.63 8.81
C LEU A 227 6.47 6.43 8.06
N ARG A 228 6.97 6.63 6.84
CA ARG A 228 7.51 5.56 5.99
C ARG A 228 8.90 5.95 5.47
N THR A 229 9.83 5.00 5.47
CA THR A 229 11.17 5.22 4.93
C THR A 229 11.62 3.98 4.19
N VAL A 230 11.73 4.07 2.86
CA VAL A 230 12.40 3.03 2.08
C VAL A 230 13.90 3.19 2.27
N LEU A 231 14.54 2.12 2.70
CA LEU A 231 15.98 2.04 2.87
C LEU A 231 16.65 1.91 1.51
N VAL A 232 17.54 2.85 1.20
CA VAL A 232 18.35 2.87 0.00
C VAL A 232 19.78 3.27 0.36
N THR A 233 20.76 2.91 -0.47
CA THR A 233 22.17 3.23 -0.22
C THR A 233 22.40 4.70 0.20
N PRO A 234 21.80 5.72 -0.46
CA PRO A 234 22.00 7.12 -0.06
C PRO A 234 21.56 7.48 1.36
N ASN A 235 20.50 6.85 1.90
CA ASN A 235 19.97 7.19 3.23
C ASN A 235 20.38 6.22 4.35
N HIS A 236 21.05 5.12 4.03
CA HIS A 236 21.37 4.09 5.02
C HIS A 236 22.13 4.65 6.22
N HIS A 237 23.23 5.37 5.98
CA HIS A 237 24.03 5.96 7.06
C HIS A 237 23.39 7.22 7.68
N ALA A 238 22.39 7.81 7.03
CA ALA A 238 21.62 8.95 7.53
C ALA A 238 20.43 8.55 8.42
N LEU A 239 20.09 7.25 8.51
CA LEU A 239 18.99 6.75 9.33
C LEU A 239 19.06 7.18 10.81
N PRO A 240 20.23 7.20 11.49
CA PRO A 240 20.30 7.67 12.87
C PRO A 240 19.95 9.16 13.00
N ASP A 241 20.35 9.99 12.05
CA ASP A 241 20.02 11.42 12.03
C ASP A 241 18.53 11.61 11.77
N LEU A 242 17.95 10.83 10.86
CA LEU A 242 16.51 10.76 10.64
C LEU A 242 15.76 10.34 11.91
N ALA A 243 16.24 9.34 12.65
CA ALA A 243 15.62 8.93 13.90
C ALA A 243 15.63 10.04 14.96
N ARG A 244 16.72 10.82 15.07
CA ARG A 244 16.76 12.00 15.95
C ARG A 244 15.79 13.08 15.50
N TYR A 245 15.69 13.31 14.19
CA TYR A 245 14.73 14.26 13.62
C TYR A 245 13.28 13.85 13.96
N VAL A 246 12.93 12.58 13.75
CA VAL A 246 11.59 12.05 14.08
C VAL A 246 11.31 12.19 15.57
N ALA A 247 12.25 11.79 16.42
CA ALA A 247 12.12 11.90 17.87
C ALA A 247 11.99 13.35 18.38
N ALA A 248 12.57 14.33 17.69
CA ALA A 248 12.56 15.73 18.09
C ALA A 248 11.40 16.54 17.50
N ARG A 249 10.97 16.22 16.27
CA ARG A 249 10.04 17.07 15.50
C ARG A 249 8.75 16.37 15.10
N LEU A 250 8.73 15.04 15.05
CA LEU A 250 7.60 14.26 14.53
C LEU A 250 7.05 13.28 15.58
N GLN A 251 7.08 13.62 16.87
CA GLN A 251 6.57 12.74 17.94
C GLN A 251 5.06 12.41 17.82
N PHE A 252 4.32 13.12 16.98
CA PHE A 252 2.90 12.87 16.73
C PHE A 252 2.64 11.66 15.80
N VAL A 253 3.65 11.14 15.11
CA VAL A 253 3.48 9.96 14.24
C VAL A 253 3.17 8.72 15.08
N GLU A 254 2.18 7.94 14.65
CA GLU A 254 1.71 6.75 15.39
C GLU A 254 2.67 5.56 15.24
N ALA A 255 3.36 5.49 14.10
CA ALA A 255 4.31 4.45 13.78
C ALA A 255 5.33 4.93 12.74
N TRP A 256 6.47 4.25 12.68
CA TRP A 256 7.49 4.46 11.66
C TRP A 256 7.90 3.14 11.00
N SER A 257 7.56 3.00 9.72
CA SER A 257 7.82 1.82 8.92
C SER A 257 9.10 2.01 8.10
N ILE A 258 10.18 1.36 8.51
CA ILE A 258 11.45 1.31 7.77
C ILE A 258 11.40 0.08 6.86
N MET A 259 11.43 0.30 5.55
CA MET A 259 11.10 -0.70 4.55
C MET A 259 12.32 -1.05 3.71
N GLN A 260 12.55 -2.33 3.47
CA GLN A 260 13.57 -2.77 2.50
C GLN A 260 13.07 -2.58 1.06
N LEU A 261 14.01 -2.37 0.13
CA LEU A 261 13.77 -2.01 -1.27
C LEU A 261 13.10 -3.15 -2.05
N GLU A 262 12.09 -2.78 -2.84
CA GLU A 262 11.36 -3.68 -3.73
C GLU A 262 11.96 -3.64 -5.15
N ASN A 263 12.26 -4.79 -5.76
CA ASN A 263 12.90 -4.87 -7.09
C ASN A 263 11.88 -4.66 -8.25
N ILE A 264 11.29 -3.48 -8.33
CA ILE A 264 10.28 -3.15 -9.36
C ILE A 264 10.39 -1.67 -9.77
N GLY A 265 9.71 -1.28 -10.85
CA GLY A 265 9.70 0.10 -11.33
C GLY A 265 11.11 0.61 -11.64
N PHE A 266 11.43 1.80 -11.15
CA PHE A 266 12.76 2.39 -11.32
C PHE A 266 13.85 1.66 -10.53
N ALA A 267 13.51 1.02 -9.40
CA ALA A 267 14.48 0.30 -8.57
C ALA A 267 15.10 -0.89 -9.30
N LYS A 268 14.34 -1.57 -10.18
CA LYS A 268 14.84 -2.70 -10.99
C LYS A 268 16.08 -2.34 -11.80
N GLY A 269 16.07 -1.18 -12.47
CA GLY A 269 17.20 -0.70 -13.28
C GLY A 269 18.34 -0.08 -12.47
N ARG A 270 18.18 0.04 -11.15
CA ARG A 270 19.11 0.73 -10.23
C ARG A 270 19.48 -0.13 -9.02
N TRP A 271 19.15 -1.41 -9.04
CA TRP A 271 19.21 -2.29 -7.88
C TRP A 271 20.59 -2.35 -7.23
N SER A 272 21.65 -2.56 -8.01
CA SER A 272 23.03 -2.62 -7.52
C SER A 272 23.50 -1.35 -6.82
N ASN A 273 22.89 -0.20 -7.14
CA ASN A 273 23.27 1.10 -6.60
C ASN A 273 22.39 1.48 -5.40
N LEU A 274 21.14 1.02 -5.36
CA LEU A 274 20.15 1.42 -4.35
C LEU A 274 19.95 0.39 -3.25
N TYR A 275 20.11 -0.90 -3.52
CA TYR A 275 19.83 -1.95 -2.54
C TYR A 275 20.86 -1.93 -1.41
N VAL A 276 20.37 -2.06 -0.18
CA VAL A 276 21.21 -2.12 1.02
C VAL A 276 21.24 -3.56 1.52
N ASP A 277 22.39 -4.22 1.43
CA ASP A 277 22.63 -5.45 2.19
C ASP A 277 22.87 -5.10 3.66
N HIS A 278 21.79 -5.01 4.42
CA HIS A 278 21.81 -4.64 5.83
C HIS A 278 22.53 -5.65 6.72
N ARG A 279 22.85 -6.86 6.22
CA ARG A 279 23.64 -7.84 6.97
C ARG A 279 25.11 -7.45 7.04
N ALA A 280 25.61 -6.79 5.99
CA ALA A 280 26.97 -6.28 5.94
C ALA A 280 27.18 -5.12 6.93
N ASP A 281 26.15 -4.28 7.12
CA ASP A 281 26.16 -3.24 8.15
C ASP A 281 24.74 -2.94 8.65
N PHE A 282 24.37 -3.53 9.79
CA PHE A 282 23.08 -3.27 10.43
C PHE A 282 23.11 -2.08 11.40
N ARG A 283 24.30 -1.51 11.69
CA ARG A 283 24.48 -0.54 12.79
C ARG A 283 23.60 0.71 12.62
N PRO A 284 23.47 1.34 11.43
CA PRO A 284 22.61 2.52 11.29
C PRO A 284 21.13 2.22 11.55
N ILE A 285 20.64 1.05 11.10
CA ILE A 285 19.26 0.60 11.35
C ILE A 285 19.05 0.34 12.84
N GLY A 286 19.97 -0.40 13.48
CA GLY A 286 19.92 -0.68 14.91
C GLY A 286 19.90 0.60 15.76
N MET A 287 20.76 1.58 15.44
CA MET A 287 20.77 2.88 16.11
C MET A 287 19.43 3.64 15.94
N ALA A 288 18.87 3.65 14.73
CA ALA A 288 17.58 4.28 14.46
C ALA A 288 16.45 3.63 15.28
N LEU A 289 16.40 2.29 15.33
CA LEU A 289 15.42 1.55 16.12
C LEU A 289 15.57 1.81 17.63
N THR A 290 16.81 1.83 18.13
CA THR A 290 17.09 2.14 19.54
C THR A 290 16.65 3.55 19.89
N LEU A 291 16.99 4.55 19.07
CA LEU A 291 16.58 5.95 19.28
C LEU A 291 15.05 6.09 19.23
N ALA A 292 14.40 5.50 18.24
CA ALA A 292 12.94 5.51 18.14
C ALA A 292 12.30 4.91 19.40
N THR A 293 12.79 3.76 19.86
CA THR A 293 12.29 3.10 21.08
C THR A 293 12.48 3.97 22.33
N LEU A 294 13.64 4.60 22.49
CA LEU A 294 13.93 5.51 23.63
C LEU A 294 12.97 6.70 23.69
N HIS A 295 12.44 7.13 22.55
CA HIS A 295 11.52 8.25 22.42
C HIS A 295 10.05 7.81 22.21
N ASN A 296 9.72 6.55 22.48
CA ASN A 296 8.37 5.97 22.31
C ASN A 296 7.80 6.07 20.88
N VAL A 297 8.67 6.19 19.87
CA VAL A 297 8.28 6.08 18.46
C VAL A 297 8.24 4.59 18.09
N ARG A 298 7.07 4.10 17.70
CA ARG A 298 6.88 2.70 17.29
C ARG A 298 7.50 2.45 15.90
N ALA A 299 8.79 2.16 15.87
CA ALA A 299 9.50 1.79 14.64
C ALA A 299 9.41 0.28 14.35
N GLN A 300 9.19 -0.08 13.08
CA GLN A 300 9.09 -1.46 12.61
C GLN A 300 9.86 -1.65 11.30
N LEU A 301 10.36 -2.86 11.09
CA LEU A 301 11.08 -3.27 9.89
C LEU A 301 10.12 -4.03 8.96
N PHE A 302 9.92 -3.47 7.77
CA PHE A 302 9.10 -4.02 6.70
C PHE A 302 10.00 -4.60 5.62
N ASN A 303 9.68 -5.81 5.14
CA ASN A 303 10.38 -6.49 4.03
C ASN A 303 11.81 -6.93 4.40
N PHE A 304 12.09 -7.08 5.69
CA PHE A 304 13.34 -7.66 6.20
C PHE A 304 13.08 -9.11 6.62
N PRO A 305 13.61 -10.13 5.90
CA PRO A 305 13.51 -11.50 6.36
C PRO A 305 14.14 -11.64 7.75
N ARG A 306 13.43 -12.26 8.69
CA ARG A 306 13.79 -12.23 10.12
C ARG A 306 15.18 -12.79 10.43
N CYS A 307 15.61 -13.80 9.68
CA CYS A 307 16.95 -14.38 9.79
C CYS A 307 18.08 -13.38 9.47
N THR A 308 17.80 -12.41 8.60
CA THR A 308 18.78 -11.40 8.17
C THR A 308 18.92 -10.24 9.16
N VAL A 309 18.11 -10.24 10.23
CA VAL A 309 18.12 -9.21 11.27
C VAL A 309 18.80 -9.77 12.52
N PRO A 310 19.72 -9.03 13.17
CA PRO A 310 20.35 -9.47 14.41
C PRO A 310 19.32 -9.79 15.51
N ALA A 311 19.59 -10.80 16.33
CA ALA A 311 18.63 -11.38 17.28
C ALA A 311 17.90 -10.33 18.14
N ASP A 312 18.63 -9.34 18.67
CA ASP A 312 18.08 -8.28 19.53
C ASP A 312 17.05 -7.37 18.84
N PHE A 313 17.10 -7.29 17.50
CA PHE A 313 16.23 -6.45 16.68
C PHE A 313 15.14 -7.23 15.94
N ARG A 314 15.13 -8.56 15.98
CA ARG A 314 14.14 -9.39 15.24
C ARG A 314 12.70 -9.09 15.62
N LYS A 315 12.44 -8.67 16.86
CA LYS A 315 11.10 -8.25 17.32
C LYS A 315 10.50 -7.08 16.53
N TYR A 316 11.34 -6.27 15.86
CA TYR A 316 10.87 -5.17 15.02
C TYR A 316 10.52 -5.62 13.59
N ALA A 317 11.02 -6.77 13.13
CA ALA A 317 10.76 -7.31 11.80
C ALA A 317 9.44 -8.09 11.74
N ILE A 318 8.50 -7.61 10.93
CA ILE A 318 7.13 -8.14 10.84
C ILE A 318 6.85 -8.78 9.47
N ALA A 319 5.83 -9.65 9.42
CA ALA A 319 5.30 -10.19 8.17
C ALA A 319 4.52 -9.10 7.39
N SER A 320 5.25 -8.28 6.64
CA SER A 320 4.70 -7.07 6.00
C SER A 320 4.34 -7.20 4.52
N ILE A 321 4.75 -8.28 3.85
CA ILE A 321 4.50 -8.48 2.42
C ILE A 321 3.20 -9.25 2.27
N SER A 322 2.30 -8.71 1.45
CA SER A 322 1.02 -9.33 1.14
C SER A 322 1.19 -10.75 0.60
N ASP A 323 0.29 -11.63 0.99
CA ASP A 323 0.21 -13.05 0.60
C ASP A 323 0.53 -13.30 -0.88
N TRP A 324 -0.08 -12.53 -1.78
CA TRP A 324 0.05 -12.71 -3.22
C TRP A 324 1.38 -12.20 -3.81
N LYS A 325 2.12 -11.37 -3.07
CA LYS A 325 3.43 -10.82 -3.45
C LYS A 325 4.60 -11.52 -2.75
N ARG A 326 4.36 -12.53 -1.92
CA ARG A 326 5.39 -13.06 -1.01
C ARG A 326 5.92 -14.40 -1.50
N LYS A 327 7.24 -14.53 -1.55
CA LYS A 327 7.94 -15.81 -1.68
C LYS A 327 8.93 -16.05 -0.55
N PHE A 328 9.33 -17.31 -0.42
CA PHE A 328 10.41 -17.76 0.44
C PHE A 328 11.44 -18.51 -0.39
N ALA A 329 12.71 -18.38 -0.02
CA ALA A 329 13.79 -19.19 -0.59
C ALA A 329 13.62 -20.67 -0.22
N SER A 330 14.16 -21.57 -1.03
CA SER A 330 14.07 -23.02 -0.82
C SER A 330 14.51 -23.46 0.58
N ALA A 331 15.60 -22.88 1.09
CA ALA A 331 16.10 -23.16 2.43
C ALA A 331 15.09 -22.84 3.56
N CYS A 332 14.09 -21.98 3.31
CA CYS A 332 13.12 -21.56 4.32
C CYS A 332 11.98 -22.55 4.56
N GLU A 333 11.88 -23.65 3.81
CA GLU A 333 10.79 -24.64 3.94
C GLU A 333 10.65 -25.19 5.37
N ALA A 334 11.77 -25.43 6.06
CA ALA A 334 11.80 -25.96 7.42
C ALA A 334 11.94 -24.87 8.51
N CYS A 335 11.84 -23.58 8.16
CA CYS A 335 12.06 -22.47 9.09
C CYS A 335 10.91 -22.34 10.11
N ARG A 336 11.21 -22.39 11.42
CA ARG A 336 10.16 -22.27 12.46
C ARG A 336 9.55 -20.87 12.57
N GLU A 337 10.23 -19.85 12.07
CA GLU A 337 9.75 -18.45 12.10
C GLU A 337 9.07 -18.00 10.80
N GLN A 338 8.83 -18.90 9.84
CA GLN A 338 8.31 -18.55 8.51
C GLN A 338 7.00 -17.76 8.57
N SER A 339 6.06 -18.14 9.45
CA SER A 339 4.76 -17.48 9.60
C SER A 339 4.84 -16.02 10.08
N GLN A 340 5.93 -15.66 10.78
CA GLN A 340 6.17 -14.30 11.29
C GLN A 340 7.09 -13.49 10.36
N CYS A 341 7.65 -14.13 9.34
CA CYS A 341 8.63 -13.55 8.44
C CYS A 341 7.97 -12.83 7.26
N SER A 342 8.57 -11.71 6.83
CA SER A 342 8.15 -11.03 5.60
C SER A 342 8.40 -11.88 4.36
N GLY A 343 9.37 -12.80 4.40
CA GLY A 343 9.93 -13.40 3.19
C GLY A 343 10.51 -12.32 2.28
N PHE A 344 10.40 -12.56 0.98
CA PHE A 344 10.77 -11.61 -0.08
C PHE A 344 9.56 -11.29 -0.95
N PHE A 345 9.66 -10.19 -1.70
CA PHE A 345 8.74 -9.97 -2.81
C PHE A 345 8.93 -11.06 -3.87
N GLU A 346 7.85 -11.45 -4.55
CA GLU A 346 7.82 -12.50 -5.58
C GLU A 346 8.85 -12.24 -6.69
N TRP A 347 9.07 -10.97 -7.01
CA TRP A 347 10.04 -10.50 -8.02
C TRP A 347 11.41 -10.10 -7.44
N HIS A 348 11.71 -10.43 -6.18
CA HIS A 348 13.06 -10.28 -5.64
C HIS A 348 14.05 -11.20 -6.38
N PRO A 349 15.30 -10.79 -6.66
CA PRO A 349 16.27 -11.65 -7.34
C PRO A 349 16.50 -12.97 -6.60
N ASP A 350 16.34 -14.11 -7.29
CA ASP A 350 16.41 -15.45 -6.68
C ASP A 350 17.80 -15.78 -6.15
N ASP A 351 18.84 -15.45 -6.92
CA ASP A 351 20.24 -15.59 -6.54
C ASP A 351 20.55 -14.87 -5.22
N HIS A 352 19.98 -13.68 -5.04
CA HIS A 352 20.09 -12.94 -3.79
C HIS A 352 19.25 -13.60 -2.67
N ALA A 353 18.01 -13.98 -2.94
CA ALA A 353 17.13 -14.59 -1.93
C ALA A 353 17.72 -15.88 -1.34
N GLU A 354 18.22 -16.77 -2.19
CA GLU A 354 18.76 -18.09 -1.80
C GLU A 354 20.08 -17.97 -1.02
N THR A 355 20.91 -16.96 -1.32
CA THR A 355 22.20 -16.77 -0.65
C THR A 355 22.10 -15.98 0.65
N CYS A 356 20.97 -15.27 0.87
CA CYS A 356 20.89 -14.32 1.97
C CYS A 356 20.22 -14.80 3.25
N VAL A 357 19.53 -15.95 3.19
CA VAL A 357 18.75 -16.46 4.32
C VAL A 357 19.52 -17.48 5.16
N GLU A 358 19.34 -17.39 6.47
CA GLU A 358 19.75 -18.41 7.44
C GLU A 358 18.53 -18.82 8.26
N PRO A 359 17.74 -19.82 7.82
CA PRO A 359 16.50 -20.23 8.47
C PRO A 359 16.65 -20.34 9.98
N LEU A 360 15.75 -19.70 10.72
CA LEU A 360 15.83 -19.62 12.18
C LEU A 360 15.32 -20.88 12.82
#